data_AF-A0AAU9UJJ5-F1
#
_entry.id   AF-A0AAU9UJJ5-F1
#
_cell.length_a   1.000
_cell.length_b   1.000
_cell.length_c   1.000
_cell.angle_alpha   90.00
_cell.angle_beta   90.00
_cell.angle_gamma   90.00
#
_symmetry.space_group_name_H-M   'P 1'
#
loop_
_entity.id
_entity.type
_entity.pdbx_description
1 polymer ?
#
loop_
_entity_poly.entity_id
_entity_poly.type
_entity_poly.pdbx_seq_one_letter_code
_entity_poly.pdbx_strand_id
1 'polypeptide(L)'
;MPEPKEIGHQIKFPNTLMGLFKKGWWEIPEIMASSCLGLLGIGLGFIAVLNYVKNDGDNREYKKVYMIMRPDDPRVPRLKNPVYTQYKG
;
A
#
# COMPACT_ATOMS: atom_id res chain seq x y z
N MET A 1 25.20 -15.15 -18.23
CA MET A 1 24.05 -14.43 -18.82
C MET A 1 24.44 -14.03 -20.23
N PRO A 2 23.62 -14.25 -21.28
CA PRO A 2 23.97 -13.78 -22.61
C PRO A 2 24.03 -12.25 -22.60
N GLU A 3 25.18 -11.71 -22.97
CA GLU A 3 25.42 -10.26 -23.07
C GLU A 3 24.65 -9.68 -24.27
N PRO A 4 24.20 -8.41 -24.19
CA PRO A 4 23.63 -7.74 -25.34
C PRO A 4 24.69 -7.71 -26.44
N LYS A 5 24.34 -8.23 -27.62
CA LYS A 5 25.24 -8.24 -28.76
C LYS A 5 24.99 -6.98 -29.57
N GLU A 6 26.04 -6.19 -29.77
CA GLU A 6 26.04 -5.11 -30.75
C GLU A 6 26.17 -5.72 -32.15
N ILE A 7 25.17 -5.49 -32.99
CA ILE A 7 25.18 -5.91 -34.39
C ILE A 7 25.07 -4.64 -35.22
N GLY A 8 26.22 -4.07 -35.59
CA GLY A 8 26.27 -2.78 -36.29
C GLY A 8 25.69 -1.66 -35.42
N HIS A 9 24.68 -0.94 -35.92
CA HIS A 9 24.04 0.17 -35.19
C HIS A 9 22.98 -0.27 -34.17
N GLN A 10 22.60 -1.55 -34.14
CA GLN A 10 21.47 -2.05 -33.34
C GLN A 10 21.96 -2.92 -32.18
N ILE A 11 21.38 -2.71 -31.00
CA ILE A 11 21.66 -3.50 -29.79
C ILE A 11 20.59 -4.59 -29.67
N LYS A 12 21.00 -5.86 -29.81
CA LYS A 12 20.08 -6.99 -29.75
C LYS A 12 20.11 -7.66 -28.38
N PHE A 13 18.99 -7.58 -27.66
CA PHE A 13 18.81 -8.25 -26.37
C PHE A 13 18.37 -9.71 -26.56
N PRO A 14 18.74 -10.62 -25.65
CA PRO A 14 18.27 -12.01 -25.68
C PRO A 14 16.75 -12.08 -25.42
N ASN A 15 16.05 -13.02 -26.07
CA ASN A 15 14.61 -13.28 -25.91
C ASN A 15 14.29 -13.99 -24.56
N THR A 16 14.77 -13.42 -23.47
CA THR A 16 14.50 -13.87 -22.10
C THR A 16 13.78 -12.77 -21.35
N LEU A 17 13.03 -13.11 -20.29
CA LEU A 17 12.31 -12.12 -19.48
C LEU A 17 13.26 -11.04 -18.94
N MET A 18 14.45 -11.45 -18.48
CA MET A 18 15.50 -10.53 -18.03
C MET A 18 16.03 -9.64 -19.17
N GLY A 19 16.10 -10.17 -20.39
CA GLY A 19 16.46 -9.40 -21.59
C GLY A 19 15.42 -8.34 -21.94
N LEU A 20 14.13 -8.66 -21.77
CA LEU A 20 13.04 -7.70 -21.98
C LEU A 20 13.09 -6.54 -20.98
N PHE A 21 13.34 -6.81 -19.70
CA PHE A 21 13.49 -5.75 -18.69
C PHE A 21 14.70 -4.85 -18.98
N LYS A 22 15.86 -5.44 -19.33
CA LYS A 22 17.03 -4.65 -19.73
C LYS A 22 16.77 -3.80 -20.97
N LYS A 23 16.06 -4.36 -21.96
CA LYS A 23 15.63 -3.62 -23.15
C LYS A 23 14.71 -2.46 -22.79
N GLY A 24 13.70 -2.69 -21.93
CA GLY A 24 12.78 -1.65 -21.49
C GLY A 24 13.46 -0.49 -20.75
N TRP A 25 14.43 -0.79 -19.88
CA TRP A 25 15.23 0.22 -19.19
C TRP A 25 16.16 1.01 -20.12
N TRP A 26 16.59 0.40 -21.23
CA TRP A 26 17.46 1.05 -22.21
C TRP A 26 16.68 1.92 -23.21
N GLU A 27 15.55 1.43 -23.71
CA GLU A 27 14.75 2.14 -24.73
C GLU A 27 13.80 3.17 -24.13
N ILE A 28 13.16 2.87 -22.99
CA ILE A 28 12.10 3.73 -22.42
C ILE A 28 12.20 3.82 -20.88
N PRO A 29 13.26 4.46 -20.35
CA PRO A 29 13.52 4.50 -18.91
C PRO A 29 12.42 5.21 -18.12
N GLU A 30 11.78 6.25 -18.69
CA GLU A 30 10.77 7.05 -17.99
C GLU A 30 9.50 6.24 -17.66
N ILE A 31 9.05 5.40 -18.59
CA ILE A 31 7.86 4.56 -18.42
C ILE A 31 8.17 3.41 -17.44
N MET A 32 9.39 2.85 -17.50
CA MET A 32 9.83 1.83 -16.55
C MET A 32 9.93 2.39 -15.13
N ALA A 33 10.50 3.58 -14.95
CA ALA A 33 10.61 4.21 -13.64
C ALA A 33 9.25 4.60 -13.06
N SER A 34 8.37 5.21 -13.87
CA SER A 34 7.02 5.62 -13.41
C SER A 34 6.13 4.42 -13.08
N SER A 35 6.19 3.33 -13.84
CA SER A 35 5.46 2.10 -13.53
C SER A 35 5.96 1.44 -12.24
N CYS A 36 7.27 1.39 -12.01
CA CYS A 36 7.83 0.93 -10.74
C CYS A 36 7.36 1.79 -9.55
N LEU A 37 7.39 3.12 -9.69
CA LEU A 37 6.89 4.03 -8.65
C LEU A 37 5.39 3.86 -8.39
N GLY A 38 4.59 3.66 -9.44
CA GLY A 38 3.16 3.37 -9.32
C GLY A 38 2.90 2.10 -8.52
N LEU A 39 3.62 1.02 -8.81
CA LEU A 39 3.52 -0.24 -8.08
C LEU A 39 3.95 -0.09 -6.61
N LEU A 40 5.00 0.68 -6.35
CA LEU A 40 5.44 0.98 -4.98
C LEU A 40 4.37 1.76 -4.20
N GLY A 41 3.73 2.77 -4.83
CA GLY A 41 2.63 3.52 -4.23
C GLY A 41 1.44 2.64 -3.87
N ILE A 42 1.05 1.73 -4.76
CA ILE A 42 -0.01 0.74 -4.50
C ILE A 42 0.38 -0.17 -3.33
N GLY A 43 1.62 -0.66 -3.30
CA GLY A 43 2.12 -1.50 -2.21
C GLY A 43 2.07 -0.80 -0.85
N LEU A 44 2.54 0.45 -0.78
CA LEU A 44 2.49 1.25 0.45
C LEU A 44 1.05 1.53 0.90
N GLY A 45 0.16 1.82 -0.04
CA GLY A 45 -1.27 2.01 0.24
C GLY A 45 -1.91 0.76 0.83
N PHE A 46 -1.62 -0.41 0.26
CA PHE A 46 -2.14 -1.68 0.77
C PHE A 46 -1.62 -2.00 2.18
N ILE A 47 -0.33 -1.77 2.43
CA ILE A 47 0.28 -1.92 3.76
C ILE A 47 -0.37 -0.97 4.77
N ALA A 48 -0.63 0.28 4.40
CA ALA A 48 -1.30 1.26 5.26
C ALA A 48 -2.72 0.82 5.64
N VAL A 49 -3.50 0.31 4.68
CA VAL A 49 -4.86 -0.19 4.93
C VAL A 49 -4.84 -1.42 5.83
N LEU A 50 -3.93 -2.38 5.57
CA LEU A 50 -3.77 -3.54 6.45
C LEU A 50 -3.40 -3.14 7.87
N ASN A 51 -2.47 -2.19 8.01
CA ASN A 51 -2.06 -1.68 9.31
C ASN A 51 -3.22 -0.96 10.03
N TYR A 52 -4.05 -0.21 9.30
CA TYR A 52 -5.24 0.45 9.85
C TYR A 52 -6.29 -0.54 10.34
N VAL A 53 -6.60 -1.57 9.55
CA VAL A 53 -7.59 -2.60 9.92
C VAL A 53 -7.09 -3.47 11.08
N LYS A 54 -5.80 -3.85 11.07
CA LYS A 54 -5.15 -4.58 12.18
C LYS A 54 -5.21 -3.80 13.48
N ASN A 55 -4.98 -2.49 13.41
CA ASN A 55 -4.99 -1.58 14.56
C ASN A 55 -6.39 -1.14 14.99
N ASP A 56 -7.44 -1.85 14.55
CA ASP A 56 -8.78 -1.68 15.09
C ASP A 56 -9.26 -0.23 15.04
N GLY A 57 -9.02 0.48 13.92
CA GLY A 57 -8.77 1.93 13.88
C GLY A 57 -9.68 2.95 14.59
N ASP A 58 -10.70 2.56 15.35
CA ASP A 58 -10.73 2.72 16.83
C ASP A 58 -12.00 2.07 17.42
N ASN A 59 -12.52 1.01 16.80
CA ASN A 59 -13.91 0.60 17.05
C ASN A 59 -14.24 -0.80 16.55
N ARG A 60 -13.99 -1.78 17.40
CA ARG A 60 -14.58 -3.12 17.24
C ARG A 60 -15.88 -3.21 18.03
N GLU A 61 -16.92 -3.59 17.31
CA GLU A 61 -18.32 -3.76 17.72
C GLU A 61 -18.52 -4.71 18.92
N TYR A 62 -17.50 -5.51 19.25
CA TYR A 62 -17.49 -6.46 20.37
C TYR A 62 -16.39 -6.13 21.39
N LYS A 63 -16.54 -5.04 22.16
CA LYS A 63 -15.82 -4.95 23.44
C LYS A 63 -16.42 -5.99 24.40
N LYS A 64 -15.65 -7.01 24.78
CA LYS A 64 -16.10 -8.13 25.65
C LYS A 64 -16.50 -7.70 27.08
N VAL A 65 -16.14 -6.49 27.47
CA VAL A 65 -16.50 -5.88 28.76
C VAL A 65 -17.26 -4.59 28.45
N TYR A 66 -18.46 -4.48 29.01
CA TYR A 66 -19.25 -3.27 28.95
C TYR A 66 -18.49 -2.13 29.62
N MET A 67 -18.21 -1.05 28.89
CA MET A 67 -17.32 0.01 29.37
C MET A 67 -17.90 1.39 29.09
N ILE A 68 -18.52 1.99 30.11
CA ILE A 68 -19.05 3.34 30.04
C ILE A 68 -17.88 4.34 29.90
N MET A 69 -17.79 5.01 28.75
CA MET A 69 -16.81 6.08 28.53
C MET A 69 -17.34 7.41 29.04
N ARG A 70 -16.45 8.25 29.60
CA ARG A 70 -16.79 9.62 29.99
C ARG A 70 -16.73 10.55 28.76
N PRO A 71 -17.64 11.53 28.58
CA PRO A 71 -17.67 12.38 27.38
C PRO A 71 -16.38 13.15 27.09
N ASP A 72 -15.61 13.43 28.14
CA ASP A 72 -14.44 14.31 28.10
C ASP A 72 -13.12 13.54 27.89
N ASP A 73 -13.17 12.21 27.81
CA ASP A 73 -11.97 11.38 27.65
C ASP A 73 -11.41 11.54 26.21
N PRO A 74 -10.11 11.89 26.03
CA PRO A 74 -9.48 12.10 24.72
C PRO A 74 -9.37 10.85 23.84
N ARG A 75 -9.85 9.70 24.32
CA ARG A 75 -9.97 8.43 23.57
C ARG A 75 -11.36 8.27 22.95
N VAL A 76 -12.40 8.85 23.55
CA VAL A 76 -13.77 8.88 23.01
C VAL A 76 -13.83 9.42 21.58
N PRO A 77 -13.17 10.55 21.23
CA PRO A 77 -13.26 11.08 19.87
C PRO A 77 -12.60 10.20 18.81
N ARG A 78 -11.87 9.15 19.20
CA ARG A 78 -11.25 8.22 18.24
C ARG A 78 -12.17 7.04 17.95
N LEU A 79 -13.06 6.68 18.87
CA LEU A 79 -14.01 5.56 18.72
C LEU A 79 -15.11 5.87 17.68
N LYS A 80 -15.42 4.90 16.81
CA LYS A 80 -16.39 5.04 15.71
C LYS A 80 -17.83 4.52 15.97
N ASN A 81 -18.13 3.68 16.99
CA ASN A 81 -19.50 3.19 17.24
C ASN A 81 -20.07 3.81 18.52
N PRO A 82 -21.24 4.46 18.41
CA PRO A 82 -21.95 5.05 19.52
C PRO A 82 -22.93 4.04 20.14
N VAL A 83 -22.45 3.10 20.96
CA VAL A 83 -23.35 2.39 21.90
C VAL A 83 -23.54 3.20 23.20
N TYR A 84 -22.75 4.25 23.41
CA TYR A 84 -22.69 5.02 24.67
C TYR A 84 -23.42 6.37 24.67
N THR A 85 -24.04 6.79 23.56
CA THR A 85 -24.67 8.14 23.47
C THR A 85 -26.12 8.23 23.92
N GLN A 86 -26.79 7.12 24.26
CA GLN A 86 -28.26 7.11 24.46
C GLN A 86 -28.75 7.27 25.92
N TYR A 87 -27.88 7.48 26.91
CA TYR A 87 -28.31 7.77 28.30
C TYR A 87 -27.52 8.92 28.91
N LYS A 88 -27.83 10.14 28.48
CA LYS A 88 -27.73 11.32 29.34
C LYS A 88 -28.89 12.24 28.93
N GLY A 89 -29.88 12.33 29.81
CA GLY A 89 -31.17 12.97 29.57
C GLY A 89 -31.16 14.49 29.64
#